data_AF-A0ABD5TWQ1-F1
#
_entry.id   AF-A0ABD5TWQ1-F1
#
_cell.length_a   1.000
_cell.length_b   1.000
_cell.length_c   1.000
_cell.angle_alpha   90.00
_cell.angle_beta   90.00
_cell.angle_gamma   90.00
#
_symmetry.space_group_name_H-M   'P 1'
#
loop_
_entity.id
_entity.type
_entity.pdbx_description
1 polymer ?
#
loop_
_entity_poly.entity_id
_entity_poly.type
_entity_poly.pdbx_seq_one_letter_code
_entity_poly.pdbx_strand_id
1 'polypeptide(L)' 'MERRRLNALIGLALVALGLIQAVSFAMADEWIFSFGGVLYAICGIYYLRAEVYSTAE' A
#
# COMPACT_ATOMS: atom_id res chain seq x y z
N MET A 1 -22.39 -2.63 6.00
CA MET A 1 -21.42 -1.53 6.05
C MET A 1 -19.98 -1.97 6.38
N GLU A 2 -19.74 -3.20 6.87
CA GLU A 2 -18.39 -3.63 7.30
C GLU A 2 -17.39 -3.90 6.17
N ARG A 3 -17.83 -4.47 5.04
CA ARG A 3 -16.92 -4.85 3.94
C ARG A 3 -16.10 -3.67 3.39
N ARG A 4 -16.72 -2.50 3.22
CA ARG A 4 -16.02 -1.32 2.69
C ARG A 4 -14.97 -0.77 3.65
N ARG A 5 -15.22 -0.81 4.98
CA ARG A 5 -14.23 -0.43 6.00
C ARG A 5 -13.09 -1.45 6.10
N LEU A 6 -13.40 -2.74 6.01
CA LEU A 6 -12.40 -3.80 5.98
C LEU A 6 -11.47 -3.66 4.77
N ASN A 7 -12.02 -3.46 3.57
CA ASN A 7 -11.21 -3.32 2.36
C ASN A 7 -10.36 -2.04 2.40
N ALA A 8 -10.88 -0.93 2.97
CA ALA A 8 -10.10 0.27 3.20
C ALA A 8 -8.93 0.04 4.18
N LEU A 9 -9.14 -0.72 5.27
CA LEU A 9 -8.09 -1.07 6.23
C LEU A 9 -7.04 -2.00 5.60
N ILE A 10 -7.45 -2.95 4.77
CA ILE A 10 -6.54 -3.83 4.03
C ILE A 10 -5.67 -3.01 3.07
N GLY A 11 -6.28 -2.11 2.30
CA GLY A 11 -5.54 -1.20 1.43
C GLY A 11 -4.56 -0.33 2.22
N LEU A 12 -4.99 0.24 3.35
CA LEU A 12 -4.13 1.06 4.18
C LEU A 12 -2.94 0.26 4.73
N ALA A 13 -3.19 -0.98 5.16
CA ALA A 13 -2.14 -1.87 5.63
C ALA A 13 -1.12 -2.20 4.52
N LEU A 14 -1.58 -2.45 3.30
CA LEU A 14 -0.69 -2.67 2.15
C LEU A 14 0.21 -1.46 1.87
N VAL A 15 -0.37 -0.26 1.88
CA VAL A 15 0.39 0.99 1.69
C VAL A 15 1.41 1.20 2.81
N ALA A 16 0.99 1.02 4.06
CA ALA A 16 1.85 1.19 5.22
C ALA A 16 3.02 0.19 5.22
N LEU A 17 2.75 -1.08 4.93
CA LEU A 17 3.78 -2.11 4.83
C LEU A 17 4.79 -1.80 3.71
N GLY A 18 4.30 -1.36 2.54
CA GLY A 18 5.17 -0.96 1.43
C GLY A 18 6.06 0.24 1.77
N LEU A 19 5.52 1.25 2.46
CA LEU A 19 6.28 2.40 2.94
C LEU A 19 7.33 2.00 4.00
N ILE A 20 6.95 1.18 4.98
CA ILE A 20 7.87 0.68 6.00
C ILE A 20 9.01 -0.10 5.34
N GLN A 21 8.68 -0.97 4.38
CA GLN A 21 9.67 -1.71 3.61
C GLN A 21 10.59 -0.77 2.83
N ALA A 22 10.04 0.18 2.08
CA ALA A 22 10.79 1.14 1.28
C ALA A 22 11.79 1.93 2.15
N VAL A 23 11.34 2.45 3.29
CA VAL A 23 12.16 3.22 4.22
C VAL A 23 13.23 2.35 4.90
N SER A 24 12.87 1.15 5.34
CA SER A 24 13.80 0.23 6.01
C SER A 24 14.96 -0.16 5.09
N PHE A 25 14.65 -0.54 3.85
CA PHE A 25 15.67 -0.92 2.87
C PHE A 25 16.42 0.28 2.29
N ALA A 26 15.80 1.47 2.22
CA ALA A 26 16.53 2.69 1.88
C ALA A 26 17.59 3.02 2.94
N MET A 27 17.28 2.84 4.23
CA MET A 27 18.26 3.03 5.30
C MET A 27 19.35 1.95 5.33
N ALA A 28 19.07 0.77 4.78
CA ALA A 28 20.06 -0.30 4.62
C ALA A 28 20.95 -0.15 3.36
N ASP A 29 20.80 0.93 2.57
CA ASP A 29 21.44 1.12 1.25
C ASP A 29 21.10 0.01 0.23
N GLU A 30 20.01 -0.71 0.47
CA GLU A 30 19.52 -1.81 -0.38
C GLU A 30 18.44 -1.28 -1.34
N TRP A 31 18.87 -0.48 -2.32
CA TRP A 31 18.00 0.24 -3.25
C TRP A 31 17.03 -0.66 -4.04
N ILE A 32 17.43 -1.89 -4.37
CA ILE A 32 16.58 -2.85 -5.10
C ILE A 32 15.35 -3.27 -4.29
N PHE A 33 15.54 -3.53 -2.99
CA PHE A 33 14.47 -3.94 -2.08
C PHE A 33 13.63 -2.74 -1.65
N SER A 34 14.25 -1.56 -1.54
CA SER A 34 13.54 -0.29 -1.32
C SER A 34 12.58 0.03 -2.47
N PHE A 35 13.03 -0.12 -3.72
CA PHE A 35 12.19 0.05 -4.91
C PHE A 35 11.00 -0.93 -4.91
N GLY A 36 11.22 -2.19 -4.51
CA GLY A 36 10.16 -3.17 -4.31
C GLY A 36 9.10 -2.70 -3.30
N GLY A 37 9.52 -2.10 -2.17
CA GLY A 37 8.61 -1.51 -1.18
C GLY A 37 7.78 -0.36 -1.74
N VAL A 38 8.38 0.50 -2.58
CA VAL A 38 7.66 1.59 -3.26
C VAL A 38 6.60 1.04 -4.22
N LEU A 39 6.94 0.03 -5.03
CA LEU A 39 5.97 -0.64 -5.91
C LEU A 39 4.83 -1.27 -5.12
N TYR A 40 5.13 -1.87 -3.96
CA TYR A 40 4.13 -2.45 -3.08
C TYR A 40 3.19 -1.39 -2.50
N ALA A 41 3.72 -0.24 -2.08
CA ALA A 41 2.92 0.88 -1.62
C ALA A 41 2.00 1.42 -2.72
N ILE A 42 2.50 1.54 -3.96
CA ILE A 42 1.70 1.93 -5.12
C ILE A 42 0.56 0.94 -5.36
N CYS A 43 0.81 -0.37 -5.25
CA CYS A 43 -0.22 -1.40 -5.38
C CYS A 43 -1.32 -1.23 -4.32
N GLY A 44 -0.95 -0.95 -3.07
CA GLY A 44 -1.90 -0.64 -2.00
C GLY A 44 -2.75 0.60 -2.29
N ILE A 45 -2.18 1.64 -2.90
CA ILE A 45 -2.91 2.85 -3.30
C ILE A 45 -3.91 2.53 -4.41
N TYR A 46 -3.50 1.76 -5.42
CA TYR A 46 -4.39 1.31 -6.50
C TYR A 46 -5.54 0.44 -5.98
N TYR A 47 -5.25 -0.48 -5.07
CA TYR A 47 -6.24 -1.31 -4.39
C TYR A 47 -7.26 -0.46 -3.63
N LEU A 48 -6.79 0.50 -2.82
CA LEU A 48 -7.63 1.48 -2.14
C LEU A 48 -8.51 2.27 -3.12
N ARG A 49 -7.94 2.71 -4.24
CA ARG A 49 -8.69 3.47 -5.24
C ARG A 49 -9.75 2.62 -5.94
N ALA A 50 -9.43 1.37 -6.30
CA ALA A 50 -10.36 0.46 -6.93
C ALA A 50 -11.51 0.06 -5.99
N GLU A 51 -11.23 -0.33 -4.75
CA GLU A 51 -12.26 -0.84 -3.84
C GLU A 51 -13.00 0.23 -3.05
N VAL A 52 -12.34 1.32 -2.66
CA VAL A 52 -12.94 2.35 -1.81
C VAL A 52 -13.57 3.48 -2.63
N TYR A 53 -12.94 3.84 -3.75
CA TYR A 53 -13.38 4.96 -4.59
C TYR A 53 -14.19 4.54 -5.83
N SER A 54 -13.92 3.41 -6.49
CA SER A 54 -14.76 3.02 -7.65
C SER A 54 -16.16 2.52 -7.26
N THR A 55 -16.38 2.15 -6.00
CA THR A 55 -17.72 1.90 -5.44
C THR A 55 -18.43 3.19 -4.98
N ALA A 56 -17.83 4.36 -5.22
CA ALA A 56 -18.43 5.67 -4.94
C ALA A 56 -18.99 6.37 -6.20
N GLU A 57 -18.87 5.75 -7.38
CA GLU A 57 -19.55 6.17 -8.62
C GLU A 57 -20.89 5.43 -8.81
#